data_AF-A0A6A5RIR5-F1
#
_entry.id   AF-A0A6A5RIR5-F1
#
_cell.length_a   1.000
_cell.length_b   1.000
_cell.length_c   1.000
_cell.angle_alpha   90.00
_cell.angle_beta   90.00
_cell.angle_gamma   90.00
#
_symmetry.space_group_name_H-M   'P 1'
#
loop_
_entity.id
_entity.type
_entity.pdbx_description
1 polymer ?
#
loop_
_entity_poly.entity_id
_entity_poly.type
_entity_poly.pdbx_seq_one_letter_code
_entity_poly.pdbx_strand_id
1 'polypeptide(L)' 'MPPHLSHLLQLLNVGCFSLLKKAYGRQAERLMRSKITRITKLEFLLCFKAAFDALIIESNI' A
#
# COMPACT_ATOMS: atom_id res chain seq x y z
N MET A 1 10.25 -14.85 -13.64
CA MET A 1 10.01 -13.44 -14.06
C MET A 1 11.03 -13.11 -15.14
N PRO A 2 10.63 -12.55 -16.29
CA PRO A 2 11.57 -12.21 -17.34
C PRO A 2 12.43 -10.97 -16.96
N PRO A 3 13.71 -10.92 -17.37
CA PRO A 3 14.66 -9.88 -16.94
C PRO A 3 14.23 -8.44 -17.28
N HIS A 4 13.52 -8.27 -18.40
CA HIS A 4 13.05 -6.97 -18.86
C HIS A 4 11.97 -6.35 -17.95
N LEU A 5 11.24 -7.16 -17.18
CA LEU A 5 10.28 -6.64 -16.20
C LEU A 5 10.95 -6.19 -14.92
N SER A 6 12.20 -6.60 -14.64
CA SER A 6 12.90 -6.26 -13.42
C SER A 6 13.05 -4.74 -13.24
N HIS A 7 13.43 -4.02 -14.31
CA HIS A 7 13.60 -2.56 -14.26
C HIS A 7 12.28 -1.80 -14.11
N LEU A 8 11.22 -2.23 -14.81
CA LEU A 8 9.89 -1.62 -14.67
C LEU A 8 9.30 -1.88 -13.29
N LEU A 9 9.48 -3.10 -12.77
CA LEU A 9 9.02 -3.49 -11.45
C LEU A 9 9.82 -2.81 -10.35
N GLN A 10 11.11 -2.52 -10.53
CA GLN A 10 11.90 -1.73 -9.57
C GLN A 10 11.30 -0.34 -9.37
N LEU A 11 10.90 0.34 -10.45
CA LEU A 11 10.28 1.66 -10.37
C LEU A 11 8.97 1.61 -9.59
N LEU A 12 8.13 0.61 -9.89
CA LEU A 12 6.88 0.37 -9.18
C LEU A 12 7.11 0.04 -7.70
N ASN A 13 8.15 -0.74 -7.39
CA ASN A 13 8.49 -1.19 -6.04
C ASN A 13 9.07 -0.07 -5.16
N VAL A 14 9.86 0.84 -5.75
CA VAL A 14 10.44 1.99 -5.04
C VAL A 14 9.46 3.15 -4.95
N GLY A 15 8.66 3.41 -5.99
CA GLY A 15 7.65 4.47 -5.99
C GLY A 15 6.35 4.02 -5.32
N CYS A 16 5.51 3.31 -6.06
CA CYS A 16 4.14 3.03 -5.64
C CYS A 16 4.05 2.13 -4.39
N PHE A 17 4.85 1.06 -4.31
CA PHE A 17 4.80 0.16 -3.15
C PHE A 17 5.34 0.81 -1.87
N SER A 18 6.30 1.75 -1.97
CA SER A 18 6.79 2.48 -0.79
C SER A 18 5.75 3.46 -0.26
N LEU A 19 5.06 4.18 -1.16
CA LEU A 19 3.96 5.07 -0.83
C LEU A 19 2.80 4.30 -0.17
N LEU A 20 2.45 3.14 -0.74
CA LEU A 20 1.40 2.28 -0.21
C LEU A 20 1.75 1.73 1.18
N LYS A 21 2.98 1.25 1.37
CA LYS A 21 3.49 0.82 2.68
C LYS A 21 3.41 1.95 3.72
N LYS A 22 3.75 3.18 3.33
CA LYS A 22 3.69 4.35 4.21
C LYS A 22 2.25 4.73 4.58
N ALA A 23 1.34 4.75 3.61
CA ALA A 23 -0.07 5.04 3.86
C ALA A 23 -0.72 3.99 4.76
N TYR A 24 -0.44 2.71 4.51
CA TYR A 24 -0.90 1.61 5.36
C TYR A 24 -0.29 1.66 6.76
N GLY A 25 1.02 1.94 6.89
CA GLY A 25 1.68 2.11 8.19
C GLY A 25 1.02 3.18 9.06
N ARG A 26 0.63 4.32 8.47
CA ARG A 26 -0.14 5.37 9.16
C ARG A 26 -1.52 4.90 9.63
N GLN A 27 -2.21 4.06 8.84
CA GLN A 27 -3.48 3.47 9.27
C GLN A 27 -3.27 2.50 10.44
N ALA A 28 -2.24 1.66 10.37
CA ALA A 28 -1.89 0.74 11.45
C ALA A 28 -1.57 1.49 12.77
N GLU A 29 -0.78 2.57 12.71
CA GLU A 29 -0.50 3.42 13.87
C GLU A 29 -1.78 4.00 14.50
N ARG A 30 -2.74 4.43 13.67
CA ARG A 30 -4.03 4.94 14.16
C ARG A 30 -4.83 3.86 14.87
N LEU A 31 -4.91 2.66 14.28
CA LEU A 31 -5.59 1.52 14.88
C LEU A 31 -4.96 1.13 16.23
N MET A 32 -3.62 1.11 16.31
CA MET A 32 -2.90 0.85 17.56
C MET A 32 -3.22 1.90 18.63
N ARG A 33 -3.27 3.19 18.28
CA ARG A 33 -3.67 4.27 19.22
C ARG A 33 -5.10 4.11 19.71
N SER A 34 -5.98 3.55 18.88
CA SER A 34 -7.36 3.20 19.22
C SER A 34 -7.50 1.86 19.96
N LYS A 35 -6.40 1.22 20.35
CA LYS A 35 -6.34 -0.11 20.99
C LYS A 35 -6.90 -1.25 20.12
N ILE A 36 -7.00 -1.04 18.81
CA ILE A 36 -7.38 -2.08 17.84
C ILE A 36 -6.10 -2.78 17.40
N THR A 37 -5.87 -3.99 17.91
CA THR A 37 -4.65 -4.78 17.67
C THR A 37 -4.81 -5.86 16.62
N ARG A 38 -6.05 -6.13 16.18
CA ARG A 38 -6.35 -7.15 15.18
C ARG A 38 -7.30 -6.60 14.14
N ILE A 39 -6.97 -6.87 12.89
CA ILE A 39 -7.86 -6.68 11.74
C ILE A 39 -8.06 -8.04 11.06
N THR A 40 -9.25 -8.26 10.52
CA THR A 40 -9.55 -9.42 9.70
C THR A 40 -8.91 -9.31 8.32
N LYS A 41 -8.81 -10.43 7.61
CA LYS A 41 -8.32 -10.44 6.23
C LYS A 41 -9.17 -9.57 5.29
N LEU A 42 -10.48 -9.50 5.52
CA LEU A 42 -11.38 -8.66 4.72
C LEU A 42 -11.16 -7.18 5.00
N GLU A 43 -11.03 -6.77 6.26
CA GLU A 43 -10.70 -5.39 6.63
C GLU A 43 -9.35 -4.97 6.07
N PHE A 44 -8.35 -5.85 6.10
CA PHE A 44 -7.06 -5.61 5.44
C PHE A 44 -7.23 -5.31 3.95
N LEU A 45 -7.98 -6.14 3.22
CA LEU A 45 -8.20 -5.98 1.78
C LEU A 45 -8.95 -4.68 1.45
N LEU A 46 -9.93 -4.29 2.28
CA LEU A 46 -10.65 -3.03 2.13
C LEU A 46 -9.74 -1.82 2.36
N CYS A 47 -8.95 -1.83 3.44
CA CYS A 47 -7.99 -0.76 3.73
C CYS A 47 -6.90 -0.67 2.65
N PHE A 48 -6.44 -1.81 2.14
CA PHE A 48 -5.48 -1.87 1.04
C PHE A 48 -6.05 -1.26 -0.24
N LYS A 49 -7.27 -1.65 -0.63
CA LYS A 49 -7.93 -1.12 -1.83
C LYS A 49 -8.13 0.39 -1.74
N ALA A 50 -8.60 0.89 -0.60
CA ALA A 50 -8.77 2.32 -0.38
C ALA A 50 -7.45 3.09 -0.44
N ALA A 51 -6.37 2.54 0.13
CA ALA A 51 -5.04 3.16 0.06
C ALA A 51 -4.47 3.13 -1.37
N PHE A 52 -4.72 2.05 -2.12
CA PHE A 52 -4.32 1.91 -3.51
C PHE A 52 -5.03 2.91 -4.42
N ASP A 53 -6.36 3.00 -4.33
CA ASP A 53 -7.17 3.93 -5.14
C ASP A 53 -6.83 5.41 -4.84
N ALA A 54 -6.41 5.72 -3.60
CA ALA A 54 -6.00 7.07 -3.22
C ALA A 54 -4.58 7.47 -3.71
N LEU A 55 -3.72 6.50 -4.01
CA LEU A 55 -2.32 6.71 -4.38
C LEU A 55 -2.04 6.48 -5.87
N ILE A 56 -2.76 5.54 -6.48
CA ILE A 56 -2.74 5.29 -7.92
C ILE A 56 -3.81 6.19 -8.54
N ILE A 57 -3.44 7.44 -8.71
CA ILE A 57 -4.11 8.41 -9.59
C ILE A 57 -3.21 8.63 -10.79
N GLU A 58 -3.79 8.99 -11.94
CA GLU A 58 -3.09 9.15 -13.23
C GLU A 58 -1.84 10.05 -13.15
N SER A 59 -1.77 10.91 -12.13
CA SER A 59 -0.67 11.81 -11.82
C SER A 59 0.55 11.19 -11.10
N ASN A 60 0.52 9.90 -10.73
CA ASN A 60 1.60 9.23 -9.99
C ASN A 60 2.16 7.99 -10.73
N ILE A 61 1.87 7.85 -12.03
CA ILE A 61 2.46 6.86 -12.97
C ILE A 61 3.35 7.59 -13.97
#